data_AF-A0A953FB24-F1
#
_entry.id   AF-A0A953FB24-F1
#
_cell.length_a   1.000
_cell.length_b   1.000
_cell.length_c   1.000
_cell.angle_alpha   90.00
_cell.angle_beta   90.00
_cell.angle_gamma   90.00
#
_symmetry.space_group_name_H-M   'P 1'
#
loop_
_entity.id
_entity.type
_entity.pdbx_description
1 polymer ?
#
loop_
_entity_poly.entity_id
_entity_poly.type
_entity_poly.pdbx_seq_one_letter_code
_entity_poly.pdbx_strand_id
1 'polypeptide(L)' 'MLNYAKKILSRVSFDARLFEKELRKAIRTLVAAELQELRSWCYANFRSEHEAILNRCFAYAG' A
#
# COMPACT_ATOMS: atom_id res chain seq x y z
N MET A 1 -0.97 -13.33 -2.00
CA MET A 1 0.19 -12.42 -2.20
C MET A 1 0.26 -11.29 -1.16
N LEU A 2 -0.81 -11.07 -0.41
CA LEU A 2 -0.95 -9.97 0.54
C LEU A 2 0.16 -9.88 1.59
N ASN A 3 0.49 -10.98 2.28
CA ASN A 3 1.51 -10.98 3.35
C ASN A 3 2.89 -10.57 2.84
N TYR A 4 3.22 -10.95 1.60
CA TYR A 4 4.47 -10.53 0.97
C TYR A 4 4.46 -9.01 0.70
N ALA A 5 3.36 -8.48 0.16
CA ALA A 5 3.21 -7.04 -0.05
C ALA A 5 3.33 -6.25 1.27
N LYS A 6 2.65 -6.69 2.34
CA LYS A 6 2.75 -6.07 3.67
C LYS A 6 4.20 -6.04 4.16
N LYS A 7 4.93 -7.15 4.07
CA LYS A 7 6.34 -7.25 4.46
C LYS A 7 7.24 -6.29 3.68
N ILE A 8 7.05 -6.19 2.36
CA ILE A 8 7.83 -5.26 1.52
C ILE A 8 7.51 -3.82 1.90
N LEU A 9 6.23 -3.45 1.98
CA LEU A 9 5.79 -2.10 2.34
C LEU A 9 6.34 -1.64 3.69
N SER A 10 6.29 -2.49 4.72
CA SER A 10 6.92 -2.19 6.01
C SER A 10 8.42 -1.94 5.86
N ARG A 11 9.13 -2.76 5.08
CA ARG A 11 10.58 -2.65 4.92
C ARG A 11 11.00 -1.38 4.17
N VAL A 12 10.19 -0.90 3.23
CA VAL A 12 10.50 0.29 2.42
C VAL A 12 9.83 1.57 2.92
N SER A 13 9.06 1.51 4.00
CA SER A 13 8.27 2.63 4.54
C SER A 13 9.09 3.85 4.95
N PHE A 14 10.41 3.70 5.14
CA PHE A 14 11.32 4.80 5.44
C PHE A 14 11.58 5.73 4.24
N ASP A 15 11.32 5.28 3.01
CA ASP A 15 11.50 6.06 1.77
C ASP A 15 10.15 6.19 1.06
N ALA A 16 9.63 7.41 1.00
CA ALA A 16 8.33 7.71 0.41
C ALA A 16 8.22 7.33 -1.07
N ARG A 17 9.30 7.49 -1.85
CA ARG A 17 9.29 7.14 -3.29
C ARG A 17 9.29 5.63 -3.47
N LEU A 18 10.08 4.92 -2.68
CA LEU A 18 10.14 3.45 -2.74
C LEU A 18 8.84 2.83 -2.21
N PHE A 19 8.27 3.38 -1.15
CA PHE A 19 6.97 2.99 -0.62
C PHE A 19 5.87 3.13 -1.66
N GLU A 20 5.75 4.29 -2.32
CA GLU A 20 4.76 4.49 -3.39
C GLU A 20 4.96 3.49 -4.55
N LYS A 21 6.21 3.24 -4.95
CA LYS A 21 6.53 2.28 -6.02
C LYS A 21 6.05 0.86 -5.68
N GLU A 22 6.37 0.35 -4.49
CA GLU A 22 5.98 -0.99 -4.08
C GLU A 22 4.47 -1.09 -3.78
N LEU A 23 3.85 -0.01 -3.28
CA LEU A 23 2.40 0.05 -3.09
C LEU A 23 1.65 -0.09 -4.42
N ARG A 24 2.06 0.67 -5.44
CA ARG A 24 1.48 0.56 -6.81
C ARG A 24 1.66 -0.84 -7.39
N LYS A 25 2.80 -1.49 -7.11
CA LYS A 25 3.04 -2.88 -7.51
C LYS A 25 2.06 -3.83 -6.81
N ALA A 26 1.91 -3.71 -5.48
CA ALA A 26 0.97 -4.53 -4.72
C ALA A 26 -0.47 -4.36 -5.23
N ILE A 27 -0.92 -3.12 -5.49
CA ILE A 27 -2.26 -2.82 -6.00
C ILE A 27 -2.54 -3.53 -7.34
N ARG A 28 -1.55 -3.60 -8.25
CA ARG A 28 -1.70 -4.30 -9.54
C ARG A 28 -1.65 -5.82 -9.45
N THR A 29 -1.12 -6.37 -8.36
CA THR A 29 -0.86 -7.83 -8.22
C THR A 29 -1.93 -8.54 -7.39
N LEU A 30 -2.55 -7.84 -6.44
CA LEU A 30 -3.53 -8.43 -5.55
C LEU A 30 -4.92 -8.52 -6.19
N VAL A 31 -5.65 -9.57 -5.84
CA VAL A 31 -7.08 -9.70 -6.16
C VAL A 31 -7.91 -8.74 -5.30
N ALA A 32 -9.15 -8.45 -5.72
CA ALA A 32 -10.00 -7.45 -5.07
C ALA A 32 -10.15 -7.64 -3.54
N ALA A 33 -10.34 -8.88 -3.07
CA ALA A 33 -10.45 -9.16 -1.64
C ALA A 33 -9.16 -8.82 -0.87
N GLU A 34 -8.00 -9.22 -1.40
CA GLU A 34 -6.70 -8.89 -0.80
C GLU A 34 -6.42 -7.38 -0.87
N LEU A 35 -6.87 -6.71 -1.93
CA LEU A 35 -6.69 -5.26 -2.11
C LEU A 35 -7.47 -4.45 -1.08
N GLN A 36 -8.71 -4.86 -0.78
CA GLN A 36 -9.50 -4.23 0.28
C GLN A 36 -8.83 -4.38 1.64
N GLU A 37 -8.30 -5.56 1.96
CA GLU A 37 -7.55 -5.79 3.19
C GLU A 37 -6.23 -4.98 3.22
N LEU A 38 -5.51 -4.92 2.10
CA LEU A 38 -4.30 -4.12 1.97
C LEU A 38 -4.58 -2.63 2.25
N ARG A 39 -5.66 -2.09 1.69
CA ARG A 39 -6.05 -0.69 1.89
C ARG A 39 -6.25 -0.38 3.37
N SER A 40 -7.10 -1.15 4.05
CA SER A 40 -7.37 -0.98 5.48
C SER A 40 -6.09 -1.07 6.30
N TRP A 41 -5.23 -2.04 6.00
CA TRP A 41 -3.96 -2.22 6.70
C TRP A 41 -3.00 -1.04 6.47
N CYS A 42 -2.87 -0.52 5.24
CA CYS A 42 -1.99 0.62 4.96
C CYS A 42 -2.42 1.89 5.70
N TYR A 43 -3.72 2.20 5.72
CA TYR A 43 -4.22 3.36 6.46
C TYR A 43 -4.10 3.20 7.98
N ALA A 44 -4.09 1.98 8.51
CA ALA A 44 -3.88 1.74 9.94
C ALA A 44 -2.40 1.90 10.35
N ASN A 45 -1.45 1.59 9.45
CA ASN A 45 -0.02 1.51 9.79
C ASN A 45 0.82 2.69 9.29
N PHE A 46 0.38 3.39 8.23
CA PHE A 46 1.20 4.37 7.53
C PHE A 46 0.47 5.68 7.24
N ARG A 47 -0.70 5.92 7.87
CA ARG A 47 -1.44 7.17 7.64
C ARG A 47 -0.62 8.38 8.09
N SER A 48 0.03 8.34 9.24
CA SER A 48 0.80 9.47 9.77
C SER A 48 1.89 9.95 8.81
N GLU A 49 2.59 9.03 8.15
CA GLU A 49 3.74 9.38 7.29
C GLU A 49 3.37 9.46 5.81
N HIS A 50 2.37 8.70 5.35
CA HIS A 50 2.15 8.45 3.92
C HIS A 50 0.72 8.76 3.44
N GLU A 51 -0.11 9.48 4.21
CA GLU A 51 -1.53 9.74 3.86
C GLU A 51 -1.73 10.24 2.41
N ALA A 52 -0.90 11.18 1.95
CA ALA A 52 -1.00 11.71 0.59
C ALA A 52 -0.71 10.66 -0.49
N ILE A 53 0.23 9.75 -0.24
CA ILE A 53 0.54 8.61 -1.13
C ILE A 53 -0.61 7.62 -1.11
N LEU A 54 -1.12 7.26 0.08
CA LEU A 54 -2.23 6.33 0.23
C LEU A 54 -3.47 6.83 -0.52
N ASN A 55 -3.84 8.09 -0.32
CA ASN A 55 -4.97 8.71 -1.00
C ASN A 55 -4.79 8.68 -2.51
N ARG A 56 -3.60 9.05 -3.02
CA ARG A 56 -3.32 9.03 -4.47
C ARG A 56 -3.35 7.61 -5.06
N CYS A 57 -2.78 6.63 -4.36
CA CYS A 57 -2.68 5.26 -4.87
C CYS A 57 -4.02 4.52 -4.84
N PHE A 58 -4.85 4.72 -3.80
CA PHE A 58 -6.14 4.05 -3.68
C PHE A 58 -7.31 4.82 -4.29
N ALA A 59 -7.14 6.09 -4.69
CA ALA A 59 -8.18 6.86 -5.38
C ALA A 59 -8.59 6.28 -6.74
N TYR A 60 -7.69 5.55 -7.42
CA TYR A 60 -7.95 4.95 -8.74
C TYR A 60 -8.22 3.44 -8.67
N ALA A 61 -8.40 2.88 -7.48
CA ALA A 61 -8.56 1.43 -7.26
C ALA A 61 -10.03 0.98 -7.16
N GLY A 62 -10.97 1.79 -7.65
CA GLY A 62 -12.41 1.51 -7.72
C GLY A 62 -12.90 1.52 -9.15
#